data_AF-A0A4P7IHA0-F1
#
_entry.id   AF-A0A4P7IHA0-F1
#
_cell.length_a   1.000
_cell.length_b   1.000
_cell.length_c   1.000
_cell.angle_alpha   90.00
_cell.angle_beta   90.00
_cell.angle_gamma   90.00
#
_symmetry.space_group_name_H-M   'P 1'
#
loop_
_entity.id
_entity.type
_entity.pdbx_description
1 polymer ?
#
loop_
_entity_poly.entity_id
_entity_poly.type
_entity_poly.pdbx_seq_one_letter_code
_entity_poly.pdbx_strand_id
1 'polypeptide(L)' 'MKMFACGDVVPGCDARFVCDSDDEVLVEVARHADVVHGMHTVPADVVAEVRSRIVEMA' A
#
# COMPACT_ATOMS: atom_id res chain seq x y z
N MET A 1 4.61 6.46 13.30
CA MET A 1 4.27 6.76 11.89
C MET A 1 4.39 5.47 11.11
N LYS A 2 3.55 5.27 10.10
CA LYS A 2 3.50 4.05 9.30
C LYS A 2 4.11 4.29 7.94
N MET A 3 4.86 3.30 7.45
CA MET A 3 5.44 3.31 6.12
C MET A 3 5.06 2.04 5.37
N PHE A 4 4.81 2.18 4.07
CA PHE A 4 4.64 1.07 3.15
C PHE A 4 5.31 1.38 1.81
N ALA A 5 5.94 0.38 1.20
CA ALA A 5 6.50 0.46 -0.15
C ALA A 5 5.73 -0.48 -1.08
N CYS A 6 5.12 0.06 -2.14
CA CYS A 6 4.33 -0.72 -3.09
C CYS A 6 5.17 -1.80 -3.79
N GLY A 7 6.45 -1.52 -4.01
CA GLY A 7 7.41 -2.46 -4.59
C GLY A 7 7.56 -3.79 -3.85
N ASP A 8 7.17 -3.85 -2.57
CA ASP A 8 7.17 -5.08 -1.77
C ASP A 8 6.03 -6.05 -2.17
N VAL A 9 5.03 -5.56 -2.91
CA VAL A 9 3.86 -6.31 -3.41
C VAL A 9 3.82 -6.33 -4.93
N VAL A 10 4.12 -5.20 -5.59
CA VAL A 10 4.13 -5.05 -7.06
C VAL A 10 5.55 -4.82 -7.54
N PRO A 11 6.26 -5.84 -8.04
CA PRO A 11 7.63 -5.70 -8.52
C PRO A 11 7.76 -4.60 -9.57
N GLY A 12 8.71 -3.69 -9.35
CA GLY A 12 8.96 -2.54 -10.24
C GLY A 12 8.13 -1.29 -9.95
N CYS A 13 7.30 -1.28 -8.90
CA CYS A 13 6.66 -0.06 -8.43
C CYS A 13 7.51 0.63 -7.34
N ASP A 14 7.85 1.90 -7.56
CA ASP A 14 8.68 2.69 -6.64
C ASP A 14 7.87 3.53 -5.63
N ALA A 15 6.54 3.41 -5.64
CA ALA A 15 5.67 4.20 -4.76
C ALA A 15 5.90 3.85 -3.28
N ARG A 16 5.97 4.89 -2.45
CA ARG A 16 6.11 4.78 -0.99
C ARG A 16 5.09 5.69 -0.32
N PHE A 17 4.55 5.21 0.80
CA PHE A 17 3.53 5.88 1.58
C PHE A 17 4.05 6.04 3.00
N VAL A 18 3.90 7.24 3.55
CA VAL A 18 4.15 7.53 4.97
C VAL A 18 2.90 8.21 5.51
N CYS A 19 2.25 7.58 6.47
CA CYS A 19 0.97 8.01 7.03
C CYS A 19 0.97 7.87 8.56
N ASP A 20 -0.07 8.37 9.22
CA ASP A 20 -0.14 8.31 10.68
C ASP A 20 -0.70 6.97 11.18
N SER A 21 -1.39 6.21 10.31
CA SER A 21 -1.98 4.91 10.66
C SER A 21 -1.99 3.91 9.50
N ASP A 22 -2.20 2.63 9.82
CA ASP A 22 -2.32 1.56 8.83
C ASP A 22 -3.53 1.78 7.90
N ASP A 23 -4.63 2.31 8.44
CA ASP A 23 -5.84 2.55 7.65
C ASP A 23 -5.63 3.68 6.64
N GLU A 24 -4.88 4.74 7.00
CA GLU A 24 -4.49 5.78 6.04
C GLU A 24 -3.59 5.25 4.93
N VAL A 25 -2.63 4.37 5.28
CA VAL A 25 -1.81 3.69 4.27
C VAL A 25 -2.71 2.92 3.30
N LEU A 26 -3.72 2.20 3.78
CA LEU A 26 -4.60 1.42 2.92
C LEU A 26 -5.49 2.28 2.01
N VAL A 27 -5.93 3.45 2.48
CA VAL A 27 -6.65 4.42 1.65
C VAL A 27 -5.75 4.91 0.51
N GLU A 28 -4.52 5.30 0.81
CA GLU A 28 -3.58 5.79 -0.21
C GLU A 28 -3.14 4.68 -1.17
N VAL A 29 -2.95 3.46 -0.68
CA VAL A 29 -2.64 2.29 -1.52
C VAL A 29 -3.80 1.96 -2.45
N ALA A 30 -5.04 1.99 -1.97
CA ALA A 30 -6.21 1.76 -2.83
C ALA A 30 -6.32 2.81 -3.94
N ARG A 31 -6.11 4.09 -3.60
CA ARG A 31 -6.08 5.18 -4.58
C ARG A 31 -4.94 5.01 -5.60
N HIS A 32 -3.77 4.60 -5.14
CA HIS A 32 -2.63 4.34 -6.01
C HIS A 32 -2.87 3.15 -6.95
N ALA A 33 -3.41 2.05 -6.41
CA ALA A 33 -3.72 0.86 -7.18
C ALA A 33 -4.72 1.16 -8.31
N ASP A 34 -5.73 1.97 -8.02
CA ASP A 34 -6.70 2.46 -9.01
C ASP A 34 -6.02 3.27 -10.12
N VAL A 35 -5.27 4.32 -9.75
CA VAL A 35 -4.73 5.29 -10.72
C VAL A 35 -3.52 4.75 -11.50
N VAL A 36 -2.63 4.01 -10.85
CA VAL A 36 -1.33 3.60 -11.44
C VAL A 36 -1.39 2.19 -12.00
N HIS A 37 -2.14 1.29 -11.37
CA HIS A 37 -2.23 -0.11 -11.79
C HIS A 37 -3.55 -0.45 -12.50
N GLY A 38 -4.50 0.50 -12.60
CA GLY A 38 -5.84 0.24 -13.15
C GLY A 38 -6.65 -0.74 -12.30
N MET A 39 -6.26 -0.92 -11.03
CA MET A 39 -6.87 -1.87 -10.11
C MET A 39 -8.00 -1.17 -9.34
N HIS A 40 -9.14 -1.01 -10.01
CA HIS A 40 -10.34 -0.36 -9.46
C HIS A 40 -10.87 -1.04 -8.17
N THR A 41 -10.60 -2.34 -8.02
CA THR A 41 -10.91 -3.10 -6.81
C THR A 41 -9.65 -3.84 -6.38
N VAL A 42 -9.16 -3.58 -5.17
CA VAL A 42 -8.02 -4.31 -4.60
C VAL A 42 -8.51 -5.64 -4.03
N PRO A 43 -8.01 -6.79 -4.52
CA PRO A 43 -8.37 -8.11 -3.99
C PRO A 43 -8.01 -8.27 -2.51
N ALA A 44 -8.76 -9.09 -1.77
CA ALA A 44 -8.61 -9.23 -0.32
C ALA A 44 -7.26 -9.84 0.11
N ASP A 45 -6.70 -10.73 -0.71
CA ASP A 45 -5.35 -11.28 -0.53
C ASP A 45 -4.28 -10.19 -0.70
N VAL A 46 -4.43 -9.31 -1.69
CA VAL A 46 -3.54 -8.15 -1.86
C VAL A 46 -3.65 -7.20 -0.67
N VAL A 47 -4.86 -6.93 -0.15
CA VAL A 47 -5.03 -6.12 1.07
C VAL A 47 -4.33 -6.75 2.27
N ALA A 48 -4.44 -8.06 2.45
CA ALA A 48 -3.76 -8.78 3.54
C ALA A 48 -2.23 -8.71 3.39
N GLU A 49 -1.72 -8.84 2.16
CA GLU A 49 -0.30 -8.71 1.88
C GLU A 49 0.20 -7.30 2.18
N VAL A 50 -0.48 -6.26 1.68
CA VAL A 50 -0.15 -4.85 1.98
C VAL A 50 -0.08 -4.63 3.50
N ARG A 51 -1.11 -5.05 4.25
CA ARG A 51 -1.13 -4.93 5.71
C ARG A 51 0.08 -5.60 6.37
N SER A 52 0.49 -6.77 5.89
CA SER A 52 1.67 -7.48 6.42
C SER A 52 3.01 -6.78 6.16
N ARG A 53 3.06 -5.84 5.21
CA ARG A 53 4.26 -5.10 4.80
C ARG A 53 4.31 -3.67 5.34
N ILE A 54 3.27 -3.22 6.06
CA ILE A 54 3.30 -1.92 6.74
C ILE A 54 4.28 -2.02 7.91
N VAL A 55 5.23 -1.08 7.96
CA VAL A 55 6.24 -1.01 9.03
C VAL A 55 6.06 0.25 9.86
N GLU A 56 6.39 0.16 11.15
CA GLU A 56 6.53 1.33 12.00
C GLU A 56 7.84 2.06 11.67
N MET A 57 7.76 3.38 11.55
CA MET A 57 8.94 4.24 11.45
C MET A 57 9.41 4.61 12.85
N ALA A 58 10.65 4.24 13.17
CA ALA A 58 11.36 4.60 14.40
C ALA A 58 12.04 5.98 14.29
#